data_AF-A0AA40GB29-F1
#
_entry.id   AF-A0AA40GB29-F1
#
_cell.length_a   1.000
_cell.length_b   1.000
_cell.length_c   1.000
_cell.angle_alpha   90.00
_cell.angle_beta   90.00
_cell.angle_gamma   90.00
#
_symmetry.space_group_name_H-M   'P 1'
#
loop_
_entity.id
_entity.type
_entity.pdbx_description
1 polymer ?
#
loop_
_entity_poly.entity_id
_entity_poly.type
_entity_poly.pdbx_seq_one_letter_code
_entity_poly.pdbx_strand_id
1 'polypeptide(L)'
;MKSLVFLCLLFVTLCAAQRFPNNVLDQALKAINNAKNSIDTIMSDLRYSRTNINSKTQSEIINYYMAATSRINEVLNTRLNYIKEKSQEAKELGKDAENCLNIVTKDMKAAAQTGYNEIESCEQAAKKELGTILQIFDNEQAKGQKLKNELDQIALGCSSSNSQQMANCIISKVAIINQDIRQYQQRASQLKNQANSQKNAILLEQLSCNARANDKVQSASSKAIYAAADCLKN
;
A
#
# COMPACT_ATOMS: atom_id res chain seq x y z
N MET A 1 25.59 -8.67 4.44
CA MET A 1 26.59 -7.64 4.13
C MET A 1 26.95 -7.71 2.64
N LYS A 2 26.44 -6.81 1.81
CA LYS A 2 27.05 -6.42 0.53
C LYS A 2 26.76 -4.93 0.33
N SER A 3 27.83 -4.13 0.44
CA SER A 3 27.80 -2.67 0.44
C SER A 3 27.50 -2.10 -0.94
N LEU A 4 26.63 -1.08 -0.97
CA LEU A 4 26.42 -0.18 -2.09
C LEU A 4 27.64 0.75 -2.23
N VAL A 5 28.30 0.68 -3.38
CA VAL A 5 29.37 1.62 -3.76
C VAL A 5 28.72 2.85 -4.39
N PHE A 6 28.63 3.91 -3.61
CA PHE A 6 28.54 5.29 -4.08
C PHE A 6 29.93 5.70 -4.61
N LEU A 7 30.10 5.96 -5.90
CA LEU A 7 31.15 6.86 -6.41
C LEU A 7 30.99 7.19 -7.89
N CYS A 8 31.50 8.37 -8.25
CA CYS A 8 31.77 8.92 -9.59
C CYS A 8 30.70 9.83 -10.22
N LEU A 9 30.58 11.04 -9.69
CA LEU A 9 30.25 12.24 -10.46
C LEU A 9 31.07 13.45 -9.97
N LEU A 10 32.40 13.40 -10.15
CA LEU A 10 33.26 14.58 -10.14
C LEU A 10 34.37 14.36 -11.16
N PHE A 11 34.72 15.44 -11.89
CA PHE A 11 35.73 15.59 -12.95
C PHE A 11 35.26 15.38 -14.39
N VAL A 12 34.69 16.45 -14.98
CA VAL A 12 35.02 16.86 -16.35
C VAL A 12 35.20 18.39 -16.38
N THR A 13 36.46 18.82 -16.27
CA THR A 13 37.00 20.10 -16.75
C THR A 13 38.33 19.69 -17.39
N LEU A 14 38.74 20.02 -18.61
CA LEU A 14 38.57 21.19 -19.46
C LEU A 14 38.96 20.77 -20.90
N CYS A 15 38.76 21.71 -21.85
CA CYS A 15 39.26 21.73 -23.23
C CYS A 15 38.32 21.17 -24.31
N ALA A 16 37.33 21.98 -24.68
CA ALA A 16 36.97 22.17 -26.07
C ALA A 16 36.92 23.68 -26.36
N ALA A 17 37.46 24.04 -27.52
CA ALA A 17 37.71 25.38 -28.03
C ALA A 17 36.58 26.40 -27.81
N GLN A 18 36.98 27.68 -27.75
CA GLN A 18 36.10 28.84 -27.85
C GLN A 18 35.14 28.70 -29.03
N ARG A 19 33.94 28.21 -28.74
CA ARG A 19 32.72 28.54 -29.44
C ARG A 19 32.06 29.56 -28.52
N PHE A 20 31.99 30.83 -28.94
CA PHE A 20 31.23 31.85 -28.21
C PHE A 20 29.90 31.22 -27.78
N PRO A 21 29.57 31.24 -26.48
CA PRO A 21 28.45 30.45 -25.98
C PRO A 21 27.21 30.83 -26.78
N ASN A 22 26.50 29.81 -27.27
CA ASN A 22 25.08 29.94 -27.61
C ASN A 22 24.44 30.84 -26.53
N ASN A 23 23.81 31.92 -26.97
CA ASN A 23 23.18 33.01 -26.21
C ASN A 23 23.00 32.69 -24.70
N VAL A 24 23.59 33.49 -23.80
CA VAL A 24 23.54 33.28 -22.33
C VAL A 24 22.10 33.11 -21.82
N LEU A 25 21.14 33.78 -22.47
CA LEU A 25 19.72 33.60 -22.20
C LEU A 25 19.23 32.18 -22.52
N ASP A 26 19.66 31.57 -23.62
CA ASP A 26 19.29 30.20 -23.99
C ASP A 26 19.80 29.20 -22.95
N GLN A 27 21.00 29.44 -22.39
CA GLN A 27 21.53 28.60 -21.32
C GLN A 27 20.69 28.71 -20.04
N ALA A 28 20.27 29.93 -19.69
CA ALA A 28 19.40 30.16 -18.54
C ALA A 28 18.03 29.51 -18.73
N LEU A 29 17.42 29.61 -19.92
CA LEU A 29 16.17 28.93 -20.26
C LEU A 29 16.34 27.40 -20.26
N LYS A 30 17.47 26.88 -20.72
CA LYS A 30 17.80 25.45 -20.64
C LYS A 30 17.90 24.97 -19.17
N ALA A 31 18.38 25.81 -18.26
CA ALA A 31 18.42 25.49 -16.84
C ALA A 31 17.02 25.27 -16.24
N ILE A 32 16.02 26.07 -16.66
CA ILE A 32 14.60 25.85 -16.29
C ILE A 32 14.15 24.46 -16.77
N ASN A 33 14.39 24.14 -18.05
CA ASN A 33 13.97 22.85 -18.62
C ASN A 33 14.64 21.65 -17.93
N ASN A 34 15.93 21.75 -17.60
CA ASN A 34 16.63 20.70 -16.86
C ASN A 34 16.05 20.48 -15.45
N ALA A 35 15.69 21.57 -14.76
CA ALA A 35 15.03 21.51 -13.46
C ALA A 35 13.65 20.86 -13.57
N LYS A 36 12.85 21.22 -14.59
CA LYS A 36 11.55 20.59 -14.87
C LYS A 36 11.69 19.09 -15.14
N ASN A 37 12.66 18.69 -15.96
CA ASN A 37 12.94 17.28 -16.26
C ASN A 37 13.34 16.48 -15.01
N SER A 38 14.08 17.12 -14.09
CA SER A 38 14.44 16.50 -12.80
C SER A 38 13.19 16.23 -11.95
N ILE A 39 12.27 17.20 -11.88
CA ILE A 39 10.99 17.02 -11.18
C ILE A 39 10.15 15.94 -11.85
N ASP A 40 10.05 15.92 -13.17
CA ASP A 40 9.28 14.90 -13.91
C ASP A 40 9.82 13.49 -13.66
N THR A 41 11.13 13.33 -13.56
CA THR A 41 11.77 12.06 -13.20
C THR A 41 11.35 11.62 -11.79
N ILE A 42 11.42 12.52 -10.80
CA ILE A 42 11.02 12.22 -9.41
C ILE A 42 9.51 11.88 -9.34
N MET A 43 8.67 12.64 -10.04
CA MET A 43 7.23 12.39 -10.09
C MET A 43 6.91 11.05 -10.76
N SER A 44 7.61 10.68 -11.83
CA SER A 44 7.44 9.37 -12.48
C SER A 44 7.76 8.22 -11.53
N ASP A 45 8.89 8.30 -10.82
CA ASP A 45 9.31 7.31 -9.83
C ASP A 45 8.33 7.18 -8.64
N LEU A 46 7.80 8.30 -8.16
CA LEU A 46 6.74 8.30 -7.15
C LEU A 46 5.45 7.64 -7.64
N ARG A 47 5.01 7.90 -8.89
CA ARG A 47 3.82 7.25 -9.48
C ARG A 47 4.01 5.75 -9.60
N TYR A 48 5.17 5.33 -10.11
CA TYR A 48 5.52 3.92 -10.22
C TYR A 48 5.47 3.24 -8.84
N SER A 49 6.10 3.85 -7.84
CA SER A 49 6.13 3.35 -6.46
C SER A 49 4.73 3.25 -5.87
N ARG A 50 3.90 4.29 -6.02
CA ARG A 50 2.50 4.31 -5.59
C ARG A 50 1.71 3.15 -6.20
N THR A 51 1.80 2.97 -7.51
CA THR A 51 1.08 1.91 -8.23
C THR A 51 1.53 0.52 -7.78
N ASN A 52 2.84 0.30 -7.64
CA ASN A 52 3.40 -0.97 -7.19
C ASN A 52 2.98 -1.29 -5.74
N ILE A 53 3.01 -0.30 -4.84
CA ILE A 53 2.53 -0.45 -3.46
C ILE A 53 1.05 -0.79 -3.46
N ASN A 54 0.22 -0.04 -4.19
CA ASN A 54 -1.23 -0.29 -4.23
C ASN A 54 -1.54 -1.71 -4.71
N SER A 55 -1.04 -2.07 -5.90
CA SER A 55 -1.37 -3.36 -6.52
C SER A 55 -0.90 -4.56 -5.69
N LYS A 56 0.35 -4.54 -5.21
CA LYS A 56 0.88 -5.65 -4.40
C LYS A 56 0.13 -5.79 -3.08
N THR A 57 -0.09 -4.68 -2.38
CA THR A 57 -0.74 -4.70 -1.07
C THR A 57 -2.19 -5.15 -1.19
N GLN A 58 -2.94 -4.65 -2.17
CA GLN A 58 -4.32 -5.10 -2.41
C GLN A 58 -4.39 -6.60 -2.71
N SER A 59 -3.51 -7.09 -3.57
CA SER A 59 -3.45 -8.52 -3.90
C SER A 59 -3.17 -9.37 -2.65
N GLU A 60 -2.20 -8.99 -1.83
CA GLU A 60 -1.88 -9.71 -0.59
C GLU A 60 -3.02 -9.65 0.44
N ILE A 61 -3.68 -8.50 0.62
CA ILE A 61 -4.88 -8.36 1.47
C ILE A 61 -5.98 -9.34 1.03
N ILE A 62 -6.28 -9.40 -0.27
CA ILE A 62 -7.29 -10.29 -0.84
C ILE A 62 -6.90 -11.76 -0.64
N ASN A 63 -5.62 -12.10 -0.84
CA ASN A 63 -5.14 -13.46 -0.60
C ASN A 63 -5.31 -13.88 0.88
N TYR A 64 -5.00 -13.00 1.82
CA TYR A 64 -5.24 -13.27 3.25
C TYR A 64 -6.72 -13.37 3.59
N TYR A 65 -7.57 -12.55 2.98
CA TYR A 65 -9.01 -12.64 3.12
C TYR A 65 -9.54 -13.99 2.62
N MET A 66 -9.13 -14.42 1.42
CA MET A 66 -9.54 -15.70 0.83
C MET A 66 -9.05 -16.89 1.66
N ALA A 67 -7.80 -16.87 2.13
CA ALA A 67 -7.26 -17.92 2.97
C ALA A 67 -8.04 -18.03 4.30
N ALA A 68 -8.37 -16.91 4.92
CA ALA A 68 -9.09 -16.89 6.19
C ALA A 68 -10.55 -17.36 6.03
N THR A 69 -11.25 -16.91 5.00
CA THR A 69 -12.63 -17.36 4.72
C THR A 69 -12.68 -18.84 4.35
N SER A 70 -11.70 -19.32 3.58
CA SER A 70 -11.54 -20.76 3.27
C SER A 70 -11.35 -21.59 4.54
N ARG A 71 -10.56 -21.11 5.51
CA ARG A 71 -10.37 -21.80 6.79
C ARG A 71 -11.65 -21.89 7.61
N ILE A 72 -12.47 -20.83 7.67
CA ILE A 72 -13.80 -20.91 8.29
C ILE A 72 -14.66 -21.98 7.60
N ASN A 73 -14.68 -22.01 6.26
CA ASN A 73 -15.44 -23.01 5.51
C ASN A 73 -14.99 -24.44 5.83
N GLU A 74 -13.68 -24.67 5.90
CA GLU A 74 -13.11 -25.97 6.23
C GLU A 74 -13.52 -26.43 7.63
N VAL A 75 -13.42 -25.54 8.63
CA VAL A 75 -13.86 -25.82 10.00
C VAL A 75 -15.34 -26.16 10.02
N LEU A 76 -16.18 -25.32 9.41
CA LEU A 76 -17.62 -25.48 9.37
C LEU A 76 -18.01 -26.82 8.71
N ASN A 77 -17.48 -27.09 7.52
CA ASN A 77 -17.80 -28.30 6.75
C ASN A 77 -17.37 -29.57 7.48
N THR A 78 -16.13 -29.60 7.98
CA THR A 78 -15.59 -30.75 8.73
C THR A 78 -16.44 -31.05 9.95
N ARG A 79 -16.77 -30.02 10.74
CA ARG A 79 -17.52 -30.17 11.98
C ARG A 79 -18.99 -30.52 11.74
N LEU A 80 -19.64 -29.93 10.73
CA LEU A 80 -21.04 -30.25 10.39
C LEU A 80 -21.18 -31.66 9.84
N ASN A 81 -20.23 -32.11 9.01
CA ASN A 81 -20.23 -33.49 8.50
C ASN A 81 -20.09 -34.50 9.64
N TYR A 82 -19.14 -34.27 10.55
CA TYR A 82 -18.98 -35.10 11.75
C TYR A 82 -20.27 -35.19 12.58
N ILE A 83 -20.94 -34.07 12.84
CA ILE A 83 -22.19 -34.07 13.62
C ILE A 83 -23.32 -34.78 12.86
N LYS A 84 -23.42 -34.61 11.54
CA LYS A 84 -24.43 -35.32 10.73
C LYS A 84 -24.24 -36.83 10.82
N GLU A 85 -23.01 -37.31 10.72
CA GLU A 85 -22.67 -38.73 10.90
C GLU A 85 -23.09 -39.20 12.30
N LYS A 86 -22.74 -38.45 13.37
CA LYS A 86 -23.15 -38.81 14.74
C LYS A 86 -24.66 -38.75 14.99
N SER A 87 -25.36 -37.83 14.34
CA SER A 87 -26.82 -37.76 14.39
C SER A 87 -27.45 -38.99 13.73
N GLN A 88 -26.90 -39.45 12.60
CA GLN A 88 -27.36 -40.64 11.90
C GLN A 88 -27.13 -41.91 12.74
N GLU A 89 -25.95 -42.07 13.33
CA GLU A 89 -25.66 -43.17 14.27
C GLU A 89 -26.65 -43.19 15.45
N ALA A 90 -26.99 -42.03 16.02
CA ALA A 90 -27.97 -41.94 17.10
C ALA A 90 -29.40 -42.31 16.65
N LYS A 91 -29.81 -41.91 15.44
CA LYS A 91 -31.10 -42.29 14.84
C LYS A 91 -31.22 -43.81 14.65
N GLU A 92 -30.14 -44.46 14.22
CA GLU A 92 -30.08 -45.93 14.05
C GLU A 92 -30.22 -46.68 15.39
N LEU A 93 -29.85 -46.03 16.51
CA LEU A 93 -30.08 -46.53 17.86
C LEU A 93 -31.47 -46.17 18.43
N GLY A 94 -32.36 -45.61 17.61
CA GLY A 94 -33.72 -45.25 18.00
C GLY A 94 -33.84 -43.94 18.80
N LYS A 95 -32.80 -43.10 18.83
CA LYS A 95 -32.84 -41.80 19.52
C LYS A 95 -33.35 -40.68 18.61
N ASP A 96 -34.04 -39.70 19.19
CA ASP A 96 -34.39 -38.46 18.48
C ASP A 96 -33.20 -37.49 18.46
N ALA A 97 -32.45 -37.51 17.35
CA ALA A 97 -31.27 -36.69 17.14
C ALA A 97 -31.52 -35.39 16.36
N GLU A 98 -32.76 -35.14 15.92
CA GLU A 98 -33.06 -34.10 14.94
C GLU A 98 -32.94 -32.69 15.54
N ASN A 99 -33.50 -32.49 16.72
CA ASN A 99 -33.41 -31.22 17.43
C ASN A 99 -31.94 -30.86 17.75
N CYS A 100 -31.15 -31.83 18.21
CA CYS A 100 -29.71 -31.65 18.47
C CYS A 100 -28.97 -31.18 17.21
N LEU A 101 -29.21 -31.84 16.07
CA LEU A 101 -28.59 -31.50 14.79
C LEU A 101 -28.97 -30.09 14.31
N ASN A 102 -30.24 -29.70 14.48
CA ASN A 102 -30.73 -28.40 14.07
C ASN A 102 -30.11 -27.26 14.90
N ILE A 103 -30.07 -27.41 16.23
CA ILE A 103 -29.49 -26.42 17.15
C ILE A 103 -28.00 -26.20 16.82
N VAL A 104 -27.23 -27.28 16.74
CA VAL A 104 -25.79 -27.15 16.52
C VAL A 104 -25.45 -26.61 15.14
N THR A 105 -26.24 -26.98 14.11
CA THR A 105 -26.09 -26.42 12.77
C THR A 105 -26.32 -24.90 12.77
N LYS A 106 -27.34 -24.43 13.50
CA LYS A 106 -27.63 -23.00 13.65
C LYS A 106 -26.48 -22.28 14.34
N ASP A 107 -26.02 -22.80 15.47
CA ASP A 107 -24.96 -22.17 16.27
C ASP A 107 -23.63 -22.09 15.51
N MET A 108 -23.27 -23.14 14.78
CA MET A 108 -22.07 -23.15 13.95
C MET A 108 -22.15 -22.18 12.77
N LYS A 109 -23.31 -22.07 12.12
CA LYS A 109 -23.53 -21.07 11.06
C LYS A 109 -23.45 -19.65 11.62
N ALA A 110 -24.01 -19.40 12.81
CA ALA A 110 -23.92 -18.10 13.46
C ALA A 110 -22.47 -17.73 13.84
N ALA A 111 -21.69 -18.70 14.33
CA ALA A 111 -20.27 -18.53 14.60
C ALA A 111 -19.49 -18.21 13.31
N ALA A 112 -19.71 -18.97 12.24
CA ALA A 112 -19.09 -18.73 10.94
C ALA A 112 -19.42 -17.32 10.41
N GLN A 113 -20.69 -16.91 10.46
CA GLN A 113 -21.11 -15.57 10.05
C GLN A 113 -20.39 -14.47 10.83
N THR A 114 -20.24 -14.64 12.14
CA THR A 114 -19.48 -13.71 12.98
C THR A 114 -18.02 -13.64 12.54
N GLY A 115 -17.40 -14.79 12.26
CA GLY A 115 -16.03 -14.86 11.75
C GLY A 115 -15.85 -14.18 10.39
N TYR A 116 -16.78 -14.36 9.45
CA TYR A 116 -16.73 -13.66 8.16
C TYR A 116 -16.83 -12.15 8.34
N ASN A 117 -17.76 -11.67 9.17
CA ASN A 117 -17.92 -10.24 9.43
C ASN A 117 -16.65 -9.62 10.05
N GLU A 118 -15.98 -10.37 10.94
CA GLU A 118 -14.70 -9.93 11.51
C GLU A 118 -13.59 -9.89 10.45
N ILE A 119 -13.45 -10.92 9.60
CA ILE A 119 -12.48 -10.95 8.50
C ILE A 119 -12.73 -9.80 7.50
N GLU A 120 -13.98 -9.52 7.17
CA GLU A 120 -14.35 -8.39 6.33
C GLU A 120 -13.95 -7.06 6.96
N SER A 121 -14.19 -6.89 8.27
CA SER A 121 -13.77 -5.71 9.02
C SER A 121 -12.24 -5.54 9.01
N CYS A 122 -11.49 -6.64 9.15
CA CYS A 122 -10.03 -6.63 9.01
C CYS A 122 -9.62 -6.13 7.61
N GLU A 123 -10.21 -6.68 6.56
CA GLU A 123 -9.91 -6.31 5.17
C GLU A 123 -10.18 -4.82 4.90
N GLN A 124 -11.31 -4.31 5.39
CA GLN A 124 -11.68 -2.90 5.25
C GLN A 124 -10.70 -1.98 6.00
N ALA A 125 -10.27 -2.36 7.20
CA ALA A 125 -9.27 -1.61 7.95
C ALA A 125 -7.93 -1.55 7.21
N ALA A 126 -7.45 -2.69 6.70
CA ALA A 126 -6.22 -2.76 5.92
C ALA A 126 -6.29 -1.90 4.63
N LYS A 127 -7.42 -1.94 3.90
CA LYS A 127 -7.65 -1.10 2.72
C LYS A 127 -7.67 0.39 3.06
N LYS A 128 -8.25 0.78 4.19
CA LYS A 128 -8.28 2.17 4.66
C LYS A 128 -6.88 2.69 4.98
N GLU A 129 -6.07 1.89 5.67
CA GLU A 129 -4.68 2.24 5.97
C GLU A 129 -3.85 2.37 4.69
N LEU A 130 -4.00 1.43 3.75
CA LEU A 130 -3.38 1.53 2.42
C LEU A 130 -3.79 2.83 1.72
N GLY A 131 -5.08 3.18 1.73
CA GLY A 131 -5.58 4.43 1.16
C GLY A 131 -4.88 5.68 1.73
N THR A 132 -4.60 5.68 3.04
CA THR A 132 -3.87 6.77 3.72
C THR A 132 -2.44 6.89 3.17
N ILE A 133 -1.75 5.77 2.97
CA ILE A 133 -0.40 5.76 2.37
C ILE A 133 -0.44 6.35 0.96
N LEU A 134 -1.41 5.93 0.13
CA LEU A 134 -1.53 6.37 -1.26
C LEU A 134 -1.83 7.87 -1.35
N GLN A 135 -2.61 8.41 -0.41
CA GLN A 135 -2.87 9.85 -0.34
C GLN A 135 -1.59 10.66 -0.07
N ILE A 136 -0.64 10.12 0.71
CA ILE A 136 0.66 10.79 0.93
C ILE A 136 1.45 10.87 -0.38
N PHE A 137 1.41 9.82 -1.22
CA PHE A 137 2.01 9.89 -2.56
C PHE A 137 1.34 10.96 -3.43
N ASP A 138 0.02 11.06 -3.41
CA ASP A 138 -0.73 12.06 -4.19
C ASP A 138 -0.38 13.49 -3.74
N ASN A 139 -0.22 13.70 -2.43
CA ASN A 139 0.24 14.97 -1.87
C ASN A 139 1.67 15.31 -2.30
N GLU A 140 2.60 14.36 -2.32
CA GLU A 140 3.96 14.61 -2.82
C GLU A 140 3.97 14.88 -4.34
N GLN A 141 3.13 14.21 -5.14
CA GLN A 141 2.95 14.55 -6.57
C GLN A 141 2.52 16.01 -6.75
N ALA A 142 1.55 16.48 -5.95
CA ALA A 142 1.09 17.86 -6.00
C ALA A 142 2.22 18.87 -5.68
N LYS A 143 3.12 18.54 -4.75
CA LYS A 143 4.31 19.35 -4.47
C LYS A 143 5.26 19.40 -5.66
N GLY A 144 5.49 18.28 -6.34
CA GLY A 144 6.26 18.25 -7.59
C GLY A 144 5.64 19.16 -8.66
N GLN A 145 4.33 19.09 -8.85
CA GLN A 145 3.63 19.96 -9.80
C GLN A 145 3.75 21.44 -9.43
N LYS A 146 3.70 21.78 -8.14
CA LYS A 146 3.91 23.15 -7.66
C LYS A 146 5.30 23.68 -8.05
N LEU A 147 6.35 22.90 -7.84
CA LEU A 147 7.73 23.27 -8.24
C LEU A 147 7.85 23.49 -9.76
N LYS A 148 7.16 22.69 -10.57
CA LYS A 148 7.11 22.92 -12.03
C LYS A 148 6.44 24.25 -12.38
N ASN A 149 5.30 24.55 -11.74
CA ASN A 149 4.60 25.80 -11.96
C ASN A 149 5.47 27.01 -11.56
N GLU A 150 6.21 26.91 -10.45
CA GLU A 150 7.17 27.95 -10.03
C GLU A 150 8.27 28.16 -11.08
N LEU A 151 8.82 27.09 -11.67
CA LEU A 151 9.78 27.15 -12.77
C LEU A 151 9.20 27.83 -14.03
N ASP A 152 7.94 27.55 -14.37
CA ASP A 152 7.26 28.15 -15.52
C ASP A 152 7.10 29.67 -15.40
N GLN A 153 6.98 30.18 -14.17
CA GLN A 153 6.86 31.62 -13.91
C GLN A 153 8.20 32.38 -13.92
N ILE A 154 9.34 31.69 -13.87
CA ILE A 154 10.65 32.35 -13.75
C ILE A 154 10.94 33.23 -14.96
N ALA A 155 10.74 32.72 -16.18
CA ALA A 155 11.10 33.46 -17.40
C ALA A 155 10.30 34.77 -17.51
N LEU A 156 9.00 34.73 -17.22
CA LEU A 156 8.13 35.91 -17.20
C LEU A 156 8.52 36.86 -16.06
N GLY A 157 8.76 36.33 -14.86
CA GLY A 157 9.15 37.13 -13.69
C GLY A 157 10.55 37.74 -13.76
N CYS A 158 11.37 37.37 -14.74
CA CYS A 158 12.71 37.90 -15.00
C CYS A 158 12.78 38.76 -16.26
N SER A 159 11.66 39.12 -16.88
CA SER A 159 11.63 39.90 -18.12
C SER A 159 12.45 41.18 -18.00
N SER A 160 13.41 41.36 -18.90
CA SER A 160 14.22 42.58 -19.02
C SER A 160 14.52 42.84 -20.49
N SER A 161 14.68 44.11 -20.86
CA SER A 161 15.17 44.51 -22.19
C SER A 161 16.65 44.13 -22.39
N ASN A 162 17.37 43.82 -21.30
CA ASN A 162 18.75 43.35 -21.34
C ASN A 162 18.81 41.82 -21.12
N SER A 163 19.26 41.09 -22.15
CA SER A 163 19.34 39.63 -22.15
C SER A 163 20.26 39.07 -21.05
N GLN A 164 21.36 39.77 -20.72
CA GLN A 164 22.27 39.36 -19.66
C GLN A 164 21.62 39.51 -18.27
N GLN A 165 20.91 40.62 -18.05
CA GLN A 165 20.17 40.83 -16.80
C GLN A 165 19.06 39.79 -16.63
N MET A 166 18.32 39.51 -17.69
CA MET A 166 17.29 38.47 -17.71
C MET A 166 17.89 37.09 -17.41
N ALA A 167 19.00 36.73 -18.06
CA ALA A 167 19.68 35.46 -17.84
C ALA A 167 20.18 35.31 -16.39
N ASN A 168 20.81 36.35 -15.84
CA ASN A 168 21.28 36.35 -14.45
C ASN A 168 20.13 36.18 -13.45
N CYS A 169 19.01 36.86 -13.67
CA CYS A 169 17.80 36.70 -12.87
C CYS A 169 17.27 35.26 -12.90
N ILE A 170 17.15 34.68 -14.11
CA ILE A 170 16.68 33.30 -14.30
C ILE A 170 17.59 32.33 -13.56
N ILE A 171 18.91 32.43 -13.76
CA ILE A 171 19.89 31.53 -13.14
C ILE A 171 19.79 31.59 -11.61
N SER A 172 19.68 32.78 -11.03
CA SER A 172 19.55 32.96 -9.58
C SER A 172 18.28 32.31 -9.03
N LYS A 173 17.12 32.54 -9.65
CA LYS A 173 15.84 31.92 -9.23
C LYS A 173 15.83 30.40 -9.41
N VAL A 174 16.38 29.90 -10.52
CA VAL A 174 16.53 28.46 -10.76
C VAL A 174 17.45 27.82 -9.72
N ALA A 175 18.52 28.51 -9.30
CA ALA A 175 19.41 27.99 -8.26
C ALA A 175 18.71 27.79 -6.91
N ILE A 176 17.78 28.70 -6.55
CA ILE A 176 16.95 28.57 -5.34
C ILE A 176 16.01 27.37 -5.48
N ILE A 177 15.25 27.27 -6.57
CA ILE A 177 14.31 26.16 -6.78
C ILE A 177 15.04 24.81 -6.87
N ASN A 178 16.27 24.76 -7.39
CA ASN A 178 17.08 23.55 -7.38
C ASN A 178 17.41 23.06 -5.95
N GLN A 179 17.44 23.94 -4.94
CA GLN A 179 17.54 23.51 -3.54
C GLN A 179 16.24 22.79 -3.11
N ASP A 180 15.09 23.34 -3.47
CA ASP A 180 13.79 22.73 -3.16
C ASP A 180 13.57 21.40 -3.89
N ILE A 181 14.06 21.28 -5.14
CA ILE A 181 14.05 20.03 -5.90
C ILE A 181 14.89 18.96 -5.19
N ARG A 182 16.07 19.31 -4.65
CA ARG A 182 16.89 18.36 -3.88
C ARG A 182 16.17 17.88 -2.62
N GLN A 183 15.52 18.78 -1.89
CA GLN A 183 14.72 18.38 -0.72
C GLN A 183 13.52 17.53 -1.12
N TYR A 184 12.86 17.86 -2.24
CA TYR A 184 11.75 17.07 -2.78
C TYR A 184 12.21 15.65 -3.16
N GLN A 185 13.37 15.51 -3.79
CA GLN A 185 13.96 14.20 -4.09
C GLN A 185 14.24 13.38 -2.81
N GLN A 186 14.76 14.03 -1.76
CA GLN A 186 15.01 13.37 -0.47
C GLN A 186 13.71 12.89 0.18
N ARG A 187 12.67 13.74 0.23
CA ARG A 187 11.35 13.38 0.75
C ARG A 187 10.71 12.24 -0.04
N ALA A 188 10.79 12.30 -1.37
CA ALA A 188 10.29 11.24 -2.24
C ALA A 188 10.97 9.90 -1.94
N SER A 189 12.30 9.90 -1.75
CA SER A 189 13.05 8.71 -1.37
C SER A 189 12.65 8.15 0.00
N GLN A 190 12.51 9.03 1.00
CA GLN A 190 12.08 8.65 2.35
C GLN A 190 10.66 8.08 2.35
N LEU A 191 9.74 8.71 1.62
CA LEU A 191 8.36 8.24 1.49
C LEU A 191 8.30 6.81 0.94
N LYS A 192 9.08 6.49 -0.10
CA LYS A 192 9.13 5.12 -0.65
C LYS A 192 9.56 4.10 0.40
N ASN A 193 10.55 4.42 1.23
CA ASN A 193 11.01 3.51 2.28
C ASN A 193 9.97 3.34 3.38
N GLN A 194 9.39 4.45 3.85
CA GLN A 194 8.35 4.43 4.87
C GLN A 194 7.11 3.67 4.41
N ALA A 195 6.66 3.91 3.17
CA ALA A 195 5.49 3.25 2.61
C ALA A 195 5.68 1.74 2.46
N ASN A 196 6.90 1.26 2.15
CA ASN A 196 7.20 -0.18 2.17
C ASN A 196 7.14 -0.76 3.58
N SER A 197 7.64 -0.03 4.59
CA SER A 197 7.53 -0.47 5.99
C SER A 197 6.08 -0.52 6.45
N GLN A 198 5.30 0.52 6.14
CA GLN A 198 3.89 0.60 6.51
C GLN A 198 3.05 -0.45 5.79
N LYS A 199 3.34 -0.73 4.52
CA LYS A 199 2.76 -1.88 3.80
C LYS A 199 2.91 -3.17 4.60
N ASN A 200 4.13 -3.48 5.04
CA ASN A 200 4.38 -4.71 5.77
C ASN A 200 3.62 -4.74 7.12
N ALA A 201 3.50 -3.59 7.79
CA ALA A 201 2.71 -3.49 9.02
C ALA A 201 1.21 -3.76 8.76
N ILE A 202 0.63 -3.18 7.70
CA ILE A 202 -0.76 -3.45 7.28
C ILE A 202 -0.99 -4.94 7.06
N LEU A 203 -0.08 -5.59 6.35
CA LEU A 203 -0.19 -7.01 6.01
C LEU A 203 -0.08 -7.91 7.24
N LEU A 204 0.79 -7.57 8.19
CA LEU A 204 0.91 -8.29 9.46
C LEU A 204 -0.34 -8.12 10.32
N GLU A 205 -0.91 -6.92 10.40
CA GLU A 205 -2.14 -6.69 11.15
C GLU A 205 -3.33 -7.41 10.48
N GLN A 206 -3.43 -7.38 9.15
CA GLN A 206 -4.44 -8.15 8.41
C GLN A 206 -4.35 -9.65 8.74
N LEU A 207 -3.15 -10.22 8.71
CA LEU A 207 -2.94 -11.63 9.03
C LEU A 207 -3.31 -11.96 10.48
N SER A 208 -2.89 -11.13 11.43
CA SER A 208 -3.19 -11.26 12.86
C SER A 208 -4.69 -11.15 13.15
N CYS A 209 -5.35 -10.16 12.55
CA CYS A 209 -6.79 -9.94 12.66
C CYS A 209 -7.57 -11.15 12.12
N ASN A 210 -7.21 -11.65 10.94
CA ASN A 210 -7.80 -12.85 10.36
C ASN A 210 -7.58 -14.11 11.20
N ALA A 211 -6.40 -14.26 11.82
CA ALA A 211 -6.12 -15.38 12.72
C ALA A 211 -7.04 -15.36 13.94
N ARG A 212 -7.21 -14.21 14.59
CA ARG A 212 -8.14 -14.04 15.73
C ARG A 212 -9.58 -14.38 15.37
N ALA A 213 -10.05 -13.97 14.19
CA ALA A 213 -11.39 -14.30 13.71
C ALA A 213 -11.56 -15.83 13.53
N ASN A 214 -10.58 -16.48 12.90
CA ASN A 214 -10.56 -17.94 12.74
C ASN A 214 -10.55 -18.68 14.09
N ASP A 215 -9.74 -18.22 15.05
CA ASP A 215 -9.63 -18.85 16.37
C ASP A 215 -10.96 -18.79 17.14
N LYS A 216 -11.69 -17.68 17.02
CA LYS A 216 -13.04 -17.55 17.59
C LYS A 216 -14.01 -18.55 16.97
N VAL A 217 -14.02 -18.68 15.64
CA VAL A 217 -14.86 -19.66 14.93
C VAL A 217 -14.50 -21.08 15.35
N GLN A 218 -13.21 -21.40 15.43
CA GLN A 218 -12.74 -22.71 15.89
C GLN A 218 -13.23 -23.00 17.31
N SER A 219 -13.07 -22.04 18.23
CA SER A 219 -13.50 -22.19 19.62
C SER A 219 -15.02 -22.39 19.74
N ALA A 220 -15.80 -21.57 19.03
CA ALA A 220 -17.26 -21.68 19.01
C ALA A 220 -17.71 -23.01 18.39
N SER A 221 -17.08 -23.44 17.30
CA SER A 221 -17.39 -24.71 16.64
C SER A 221 -17.06 -25.92 17.54
N SER A 222 -15.95 -25.87 18.28
CA SER A 222 -15.62 -26.90 19.27
C SER A 222 -16.66 -26.99 20.37
N LYS A 223 -17.10 -25.84 20.93
CA LYS A 223 -18.16 -25.80 21.95
C LYS A 223 -19.48 -26.39 21.41
N ALA A 224 -19.83 -26.04 20.18
CA ALA A 224 -21.02 -26.54 19.51
C ALA A 224 -20.97 -28.07 19.35
N ILE A 225 -19.81 -28.64 18.97
CA ILE A 225 -19.62 -30.10 18.90
C ILE A 225 -19.82 -30.77 20.26
N TYR A 226 -19.24 -30.24 21.33
CA TYR A 226 -19.40 -30.84 22.65
C TYR A 226 -20.87 -30.82 23.10
N ALA A 227 -21.56 -29.69 22.89
CA ALA A 227 -22.98 -29.58 23.19
C ALA A 227 -23.82 -30.59 22.37
N ALA A 228 -23.51 -30.78 21.09
CA ALA A 228 -24.19 -31.77 20.25
C ALA A 228 -23.90 -33.20 20.72
N ALA A 229 -22.66 -33.52 21.04
CA ALA A 229 -22.28 -34.85 21.52
C ALA A 229 -23.00 -35.20 22.83
N ASP A 230 -23.17 -34.22 23.74
CA ASP A 230 -23.94 -34.42 24.97
C ASP A 230 -25.44 -34.52 24.70
N CYS A 231 -25.98 -33.74 23.77
CA CYS A 231 -27.38 -33.83 23.35
C CYS A 231 -27.73 -35.21 22.76
N LEU A 232 -26.84 -35.78 21.93
CA LEU A 232 -27.01 -37.09 21.28
C LEU A 232 -26.86 -38.29 22.23
N LYS A 233 -26.35 -38.08 23.45
CA LYS A 233 -26.27 -39.14 24.47
C LYS A 233 -27.63 -39.41 25.12
N ASN A 234 -28.45 -38.38 25.26
CA ASN A 234 -29.80 -38.48 25.83
C ASN A 234 -30.80 -39.01 24.79
#